data_AF-B7E3V7-F1
#
_entry.id   AF-B7E3V7-F1
#
_cell.length_a   1.000
_cell.length_b   1.000
_cell.length_c   1.000
_cell.angle_alpha   90.00
_cell.angle_beta   90.00
_cell.angle_gamma   90.00
#
_symmetry.space_group_name_H-M   'P 1'
#
loop_
_entity.id
_entity.type
_entity.pdbx_description
1 polymer ?
#
loop_
_entity_poly.entity_id
_entity_poly.type
_entity_poly.pdbx_seq_one_letter_code
_entity_poly.pdbx_strand_id
1 'polypeptide(L)'
;MVSYCNYTSDSRLWYEYCFMRYDNYNFLGEVDTREDASVTMRQWPDMDNPKAFQKAAGKAMGKATAQAVAVGSSGLGRAKEQYTPFVSVYALAQCTRDLSPPSCAQCLSAAVSKFDKACGSGPGCQIDYSSCWARYEIYPFYFPLAAAGRATIDMTKYTKVTVH
;
A
#
# COMPACT_ATOMS: atom_id res chain seq x y z
N MET A 1 1.09 -2.50 24.09
CA MET A 1 1.01 -2.78 22.65
C MET A 1 1.70 -4.09 22.25
N VAL A 2 2.71 -4.60 22.98
CA VAL A 2 3.28 -5.96 22.79
C VAL A 2 2.42 -7.07 23.42
N SER A 3 1.29 -6.73 24.07
CA SER A 3 0.45 -7.67 24.83
C SER A 3 -0.26 -8.74 24.00
N TYR A 4 -0.33 -8.58 22.68
CA TYR A 4 -0.93 -9.56 21.76
C TYR A 4 0.09 -10.59 21.22
N CYS A 5 1.39 -10.38 21.47
CA CYS A 5 2.49 -11.20 20.96
C CYS A 5 3.28 -11.82 22.11
N ASN A 6 2.59 -12.49 23.05
CA ASN A 6 3.24 -13.07 24.21
C ASN A 6 4.05 -14.32 23.80
N TYR A 7 5.35 -14.33 24.13
CA TYR A 7 6.27 -15.46 23.96
C TYR A 7 6.54 -15.92 22.52
N THR A 8 6.25 -15.10 21.51
CA THR A 8 6.57 -15.39 20.10
C THR A 8 7.96 -14.86 19.74
N SER A 9 8.74 -15.60 18.95
CA SER A 9 10.05 -15.14 18.46
C SER A 9 9.97 -14.26 17.22
N ASP A 10 8.81 -14.28 16.55
CA ASP A 10 8.50 -13.52 15.34
C ASP A 10 7.11 -12.86 15.52
N SER A 11 7.00 -11.56 15.32
CA SER A 11 5.70 -10.88 15.30
C SER A 11 5.67 -9.67 14.39
N ARG A 12 4.48 -9.44 13.85
CA ARG A 12 4.18 -8.40 12.87
C ARG A 12 2.86 -7.75 13.21
N LEU A 13 2.84 -6.42 13.25
CA LEU A 13 1.69 -5.60 13.59
C LEU A 13 1.52 -4.55 12.51
N TRP A 14 0.41 -4.64 11.77
CA TRP A 14 0.00 -3.64 10.78
C TRP A 14 -1.07 -2.74 11.39
N TYR A 15 -0.75 -1.46 11.48
CA TYR A 15 -1.70 -0.37 11.64
C TYR A 15 -1.80 0.39 10.33
N GLU A 16 -2.86 1.19 10.17
CA GLU A 16 -3.16 1.92 8.94
C GLU A 16 -1.97 2.75 8.40
N TYR A 17 -1.13 3.29 9.29
CA TYR A 17 0.03 4.12 8.93
C TYR A 17 1.37 3.62 9.48
N CYS A 18 1.37 2.51 10.21
CA CYS A 18 2.55 2.03 10.91
C CYS A 18 2.66 0.51 10.79
N PHE A 19 3.85 0.02 10.47
CA PHE A 19 4.19 -1.40 10.53
C PHE A 19 5.28 -1.61 11.57
N MET A 20 5.07 -2.59 12.45
CA MET A 20 6.07 -3.01 13.43
C MET A 20 6.35 -4.49 13.25
N ARG A 21 7.63 -4.84 13.17
CA ARG A 21 8.10 -6.21 13.11
C ARG A 21 9.22 -6.41 14.12
N TYR A 22 9.17 -7.52 14.83
CA TYR A 22 10.32 -8.06 15.54
C TYR A 22 10.51 -9.52 15.18
N ASP A 23 11.76 -9.97 15.20
CA ASP A 23 12.14 -11.34 14.89
C ASP A 23 13.42 -11.70 15.65
N ASN A 24 13.72 -12.99 15.79
CA ASN A 24 14.92 -13.48 16.47
C ASN A 24 16.11 -13.74 15.51
N TYR A 25 15.94 -13.42 14.23
CA TYR A 25 17.02 -13.40 13.24
C TYR A 25 17.15 -12.02 12.59
N ASN A 26 18.27 -11.77 11.92
CA ASN A 26 18.49 -10.52 11.21
C ASN A 26 17.73 -10.54 9.86
N PHE A 27 16.65 -9.77 9.77
CA PHE A 27 15.84 -9.60 8.57
C PHE A 27 16.10 -8.27 7.84
N LEU A 28 17.02 -7.44 8.33
CA LEU A 28 17.29 -6.13 7.73
C LEU A 28 17.91 -6.28 6.34
N GLY A 29 17.28 -5.66 5.34
CA GLY A 29 17.68 -5.72 3.94
C GLY A 29 17.13 -6.92 3.17
N GLU A 30 16.44 -7.84 3.86
CA GLU A 30 15.92 -9.07 3.27
C GLU A 30 14.47 -8.92 2.78
N VAL A 31 14.20 -9.50 1.61
CA VAL A 31 12.84 -9.52 1.04
C VAL A 31 12.04 -10.65 1.69
N ASP A 32 10.95 -10.30 2.36
CA ASP A 32 10.03 -11.23 3.00
C ASP A 32 8.61 -11.01 2.46
N THR A 33 8.26 -11.83 1.46
CA THR A 33 6.95 -11.88 0.79
C THR A 33 6.19 -13.15 1.13
N ARG A 34 6.37 -13.67 2.35
CA ARG A 34 5.71 -14.89 2.81
C ARG A 34 4.19 -14.73 2.87
N GLU A 35 3.47 -15.74 2.37
CA GLU A 35 2.01 -15.79 2.37
C GLU A 35 1.43 -15.90 3.78
N ASP A 36 2.02 -16.77 4.60
CA ASP A 36 1.68 -17.04 6.00
C ASP A 36 1.95 -15.83 6.93
N ALA A 37 2.67 -14.83 6.43
CA ALA A 37 2.99 -13.59 7.12
C ALA A 37 2.54 -12.35 6.31
N SER A 38 1.44 -12.47 5.56
CA SER A 38 0.86 -11.40 4.76
C SER A 38 -0.57 -11.06 5.17
N VAL A 39 -0.97 -9.81 4.95
CA VAL A 39 -2.36 -9.36 5.08
C VAL A 39 -2.90 -9.04 3.70
N THR A 40 -4.13 -9.46 3.43
CA THR A 40 -4.86 -9.10 2.21
C THR A 40 -6.23 -8.59 2.59
N MET A 41 -6.54 -7.37 2.16
CA MET A 41 -7.84 -6.75 2.38
C MET A 41 -8.41 -6.28 1.05
N ARG A 42 -9.67 -6.63 0.80
CA ARG A 42 -10.39 -6.26 -0.42
C ARG A 42 -11.73 -5.66 -0.04
N GLN A 43 -12.10 -4.57 -0.71
CA GLN A 43 -13.44 -3.99 -0.62
C GLN A 43 -14.42 -4.64 -1.61
N TRP A 44 -15.66 -4.74 -1.17
CA TRP A 44 -16.80 -5.26 -1.93
C TRP A 44 -17.92 -4.21 -1.93
N PRO A 45 -18.84 -4.21 -2.93
CA PRO A 45 -18.88 -5.11 -4.10
C PRO A 45 -17.84 -4.76 -5.16
N ASP A 46 -17.77 -5.57 -6.22
CA ASP A 46 -16.99 -5.26 -7.42
C ASP A 46 -17.51 -4.03 -8.17
N MET A 47 -16.63 -3.36 -8.92
CA MET A 47 -17.01 -2.24 -9.79
C MET A 47 -17.78 -2.71 -11.02
N ASP A 48 -18.75 -1.90 -11.49
CA ASP A 48 -19.64 -2.23 -12.61
C ASP A 48 -18.94 -2.60 -13.93
N ASN A 49 -17.74 -2.07 -14.17
CA ASN A 49 -16.90 -2.43 -15.31
C ASN A 49 -15.54 -2.98 -14.84
N PRO A 50 -15.48 -4.29 -14.52
CA PRO A 50 -14.32 -4.92 -13.90
C PRO A 50 -13.03 -4.72 -14.68
N LYS A 51 -13.06 -4.96 -16.00
CA LYS A 51 -11.85 -4.90 -16.86
C LYS A 51 -11.30 -3.47 -16.96
N ALA A 52 -12.20 -2.49 -17.13
CA ALA A 52 -11.77 -1.10 -17.21
C ALA A 52 -11.20 -0.62 -15.86
N PHE A 53 -11.82 -1.02 -14.75
CA PHE A 53 -11.34 -0.69 -13.41
C PHE A 53 -9.99 -1.32 -13.11
N GLN A 54 -9.83 -2.62 -13.38
CA GLN A 54 -8.55 -3.34 -13.21
C GLN A 54 -7.42 -2.68 -14.00
N LYS A 55 -7.69 -2.23 -15.24
CA LYS A 55 -6.72 -1.49 -16.05
C LYS A 55 -6.33 -0.16 -15.39
N ALA A 56 -7.29 0.60 -14.84
CA ALA A 56 -7.01 1.85 -14.16
C ALA A 56 -6.23 1.64 -12.86
N ALA A 57 -6.62 0.64 -12.05
CA ALA A 57 -5.92 0.26 -10.82
C ALA A 57 -4.50 -0.23 -11.09
N GLY A 58 -4.30 -1.11 -12.08
CA GLY A 58 -2.99 -1.57 -12.51
C GLY A 58 -2.09 -0.42 -12.99
N LYS A 59 -2.64 0.54 -13.75
CA LYS A 59 -1.90 1.74 -14.18
C LYS A 59 -1.52 2.63 -13.00
N ALA A 60 -2.42 2.85 -12.05
CA ALA A 60 -2.13 3.61 -10.84
C ALA A 60 -1.03 2.94 -10.02
N MET A 61 -1.15 1.62 -9.78
CA MET A 61 -0.18 0.85 -9.03
C MET A 61 1.18 0.80 -9.73
N GLY A 62 1.23 0.63 -11.06
CA GLY A 62 2.47 0.68 -11.83
C GLY A 62 3.21 2.02 -11.71
N LYS A 63 2.47 3.14 -11.69
CA LYS A 63 3.07 4.46 -11.43
C LYS A 63 3.58 4.58 -9.99
N ALA A 64 2.82 4.12 -9.01
CA ALA A 64 3.22 4.16 -7.61
C ALA A 64 4.46 3.29 -7.35
N THR A 65 4.52 2.07 -7.89
CA THR A 65 5.70 1.20 -7.73
C THR A 65 6.93 1.77 -8.43
N ALA A 66 6.78 2.32 -9.64
CA ALA A 66 7.88 2.99 -10.35
C ALA A 66 8.46 4.17 -9.54
N GLN A 67 7.61 4.94 -8.85
CA GLN A 67 8.08 5.98 -7.94
C GLN A 67 8.76 5.40 -6.70
N ALA A 68 8.20 4.35 -6.09
CA ALA A 68 8.72 3.75 -4.87
C ALA A 68 10.13 3.18 -5.07
N VAL A 69 10.47 2.68 -6.25
CA VAL A 69 11.80 2.11 -6.55
C VAL A 69 12.79 3.14 -7.09
N ALA A 70 12.38 4.40 -7.28
CA ALA A 70 13.27 5.45 -7.74
C ALA A 70 14.33 5.80 -6.69
N VAL A 71 15.52 6.17 -7.13
CA VAL A 71 16.60 6.62 -6.23
C VAL A 71 16.12 7.83 -5.44
N GLY A 72 16.29 7.80 -4.11
CA GLY A 72 15.88 8.88 -3.21
C GLY A 72 14.40 8.90 -2.81
N SER A 73 13.58 7.95 -3.30
CA SER A 73 12.16 7.82 -2.92
C SER A 73 11.95 7.42 -1.46
N SER A 74 12.99 6.91 -0.80
CA SER A 74 12.89 6.20 0.49
C SER A 74 11.89 5.05 0.49
N GLY A 75 11.76 4.36 -0.65
CA GLY A 75 10.86 3.23 -0.81
C GLY A 75 9.39 3.61 -0.91
N LEU A 76 9.04 4.89 -1.08
CA LEU A 76 7.66 5.37 -1.07
C LEU A 76 7.25 5.91 -2.44
N GLY A 77 6.10 5.45 -2.94
CA GLY A 77 5.53 5.91 -4.20
C GLY A 77 4.02 6.01 -4.14
N ARG A 78 3.48 6.98 -4.87
CA ARG A 78 2.06 7.34 -4.86
C ARG A 78 1.62 7.67 -6.27
N ALA A 79 0.39 7.34 -6.59
CA ALA A 79 -0.19 7.76 -7.86
C ALA A 79 -1.68 8.02 -7.74
N LYS A 80 -2.14 8.81 -8.70
CA LYS A 80 -3.56 9.01 -8.98
C LYS A 80 -3.79 8.72 -10.46
N GLU A 81 -4.79 7.90 -10.74
CA GLU A 81 -5.23 7.62 -12.10
C GLU A 81 -6.73 7.88 -12.23
N GLN A 82 -7.14 8.53 -13.30
CA GLN A 82 -8.56 8.76 -13.56
C GLN A 82 -9.18 7.48 -14.13
N TYR A 83 -10.27 7.01 -13.53
CA TYR A 83 -11.03 5.86 -14.01
C TYR A 83 -12.28 6.31 -14.77
N THR A 84 -13.05 7.23 -14.19
CA THR A 84 -14.19 7.90 -14.83
C THR A 84 -14.07 9.41 -14.64
N PRO A 85 -14.96 10.24 -15.22
CA PRO A 85 -14.99 11.68 -14.93
C PRO A 85 -15.16 12.01 -13.43
N PHE A 86 -15.74 11.09 -12.65
CA PHE A 86 -16.08 11.32 -11.24
C PHE A 86 -15.27 10.45 -10.26
N VAL A 87 -14.61 9.39 -10.74
CA VAL A 87 -13.89 8.43 -9.90
C VAL A 87 -12.42 8.37 -10.31
N SER A 88 -11.54 8.51 -9.32
CA SER A 88 -10.10 8.32 -9.47
C SER A 88 -9.63 7.17 -8.59
N VAL A 89 -8.64 6.41 -9.07
CA VAL A 89 -7.92 5.42 -8.27
C VAL A 89 -6.69 6.09 -7.67
N TYR A 90 -6.57 6.01 -6.35
CA TYR A 90 -5.41 6.42 -5.58
C TYR A 90 -4.60 5.17 -5.27
N ALA A 91 -3.31 5.19 -5.53
CA ALA A 91 -2.39 4.08 -5.30
C ALA A 91 -1.24 4.51 -4.38
N LEU A 92 -0.82 3.60 -3.52
CA LEU A 92 0.32 3.69 -2.62
C LEU A 92 1.14 2.42 -2.77
N ALA A 93 2.45 2.59 -2.96
CA ALA A 93 3.44 1.52 -2.89
C ALA A 93 4.49 1.94 -1.88
N GLN A 94 4.82 1.05 -0.95
CA GLN A 94 5.81 1.35 0.07
C GLN A 94 6.66 0.14 0.40
N CYS A 95 7.96 0.34 0.55
CA CYS A 95 8.93 -0.64 1.02
C CYS A 95 9.44 -0.25 2.40
N THR A 96 9.91 -1.24 3.16
CA THR A 96 10.70 -0.95 4.35
C THR A 96 12.01 -0.28 3.95
N ARG A 97 12.51 0.63 4.80
CA ARG A 97 13.60 1.56 4.44
C ARG A 97 14.98 0.90 4.39
N ASP A 98 15.08 -0.33 4.89
CA ASP A 98 16.26 -1.17 4.87
C ASP A 98 16.47 -1.88 3.52
N LEU A 99 15.47 -1.91 2.64
CA LEU A 99 15.61 -2.52 1.31
C LEU A 99 16.38 -1.64 0.32
N SER A 100 17.19 -2.29 -0.52
CA SER A 100 17.73 -1.69 -1.75
C SER A 100 16.62 -1.45 -2.80
N PRO A 101 16.81 -0.56 -3.80
CA PRO A 101 15.82 -0.37 -4.85
C PRO A 101 15.46 -1.65 -5.64
N PRO A 102 16.41 -2.53 -6.02
CA PRO A 102 16.08 -3.82 -6.62
C PRO A 102 15.26 -4.73 -5.70
N SER A 103 15.62 -4.83 -4.42
CA SER A 103 14.88 -5.63 -3.42
C SER A 103 13.46 -5.09 -3.21
N CYS A 104 13.31 -3.76 -3.19
CA CYS A 104 12.01 -3.09 -3.13
C CYS A 104 11.15 -3.40 -4.37
N ALA A 105 11.76 -3.37 -5.56
CA ALA A 105 11.08 -3.71 -6.80
C ALA A 105 10.59 -5.17 -6.80
N GLN A 106 11.44 -6.10 -6.33
CA GLN A 106 11.07 -7.51 -6.19
C GLN A 106 9.86 -7.68 -5.26
N CYS A 107 9.88 -7.06 -4.08
CA CYS A 107 8.78 -7.16 -3.12
C CYS A 107 7.48 -6.58 -3.69
N LEU A 108 7.53 -5.36 -4.23
CA LEU A 108 6.35 -4.69 -4.80
C LEU A 108 5.80 -5.45 -6.01
N SER A 109 6.66 -6.06 -6.84
CA SER A 109 6.22 -6.91 -7.94
C SER A 109 5.44 -8.12 -7.44
N ALA A 110 5.88 -8.76 -6.34
CA ALA A 110 5.16 -9.87 -5.73
C ALA A 110 3.82 -9.43 -5.11
N ALA A 111 3.72 -8.19 -4.62
CA ALA A 111 2.48 -7.66 -4.04
C ALA A 111 1.46 -7.36 -5.14
N VAL A 112 1.90 -6.68 -6.20
CA VAL A 112 1.03 -6.30 -7.33
C VAL A 112 0.56 -7.52 -8.12
N SER A 113 1.38 -8.56 -8.27
CA SER A 113 0.99 -9.79 -8.99
C SER A 113 -0.17 -10.54 -8.34
N LYS A 114 -0.42 -10.33 -7.04
CA LYS A 114 -1.56 -10.91 -6.33
C LYS A 114 -2.88 -10.22 -6.59
N PHE A 115 -2.88 -8.96 -7.04
CA PHE A 115 -4.11 -8.17 -7.10
C PHE A 115 -5.18 -8.82 -7.96
N ASP A 116 -4.81 -9.38 -9.11
CA ASP A 116 -5.79 -10.01 -10.02
C ASP A 116 -6.55 -11.15 -9.34
N LYS A 117 -5.85 -12.01 -8.60
CA LYS A 117 -6.44 -13.17 -7.92
C LYS A 117 -7.16 -12.79 -6.63
N ALA A 118 -6.59 -11.87 -5.86
CA ALA A 118 -7.05 -11.57 -4.51
C ALA A 118 -8.11 -10.45 -4.45
N CYS A 119 -8.03 -9.50 -5.36
CA CYS A 119 -8.79 -8.26 -5.32
C CYS A 119 -9.90 -8.17 -6.37
N GLY A 120 -9.82 -8.98 -7.43
CA GLY A 120 -10.78 -8.91 -8.54
C GLY A 120 -10.85 -7.50 -9.10
N SER A 121 -12.02 -6.88 -9.04
CA SER A 121 -12.26 -5.49 -9.41
C SER A 121 -12.86 -4.67 -8.26
N GLY A 122 -12.56 -5.04 -7.02
CA GLY A 122 -13.04 -4.33 -5.84
C GLY A 122 -12.51 -2.89 -5.83
N PRO A 123 -13.31 -1.90 -5.38
CA PRO A 123 -12.95 -0.47 -5.39
C PRO A 123 -11.73 -0.12 -4.54
N GLY A 124 -11.33 -1.02 -3.65
CA GLY A 124 -10.13 -0.92 -2.84
C GLY A 124 -9.51 -2.27 -2.60
N CYS A 125 -8.18 -2.32 -2.59
CA CYS A 125 -7.44 -3.49 -2.16
C CYS A 125 -6.08 -3.14 -1.58
N GLN A 126 -5.66 -3.92 -0.59
CA GLN A 126 -4.40 -3.80 0.11
C GLN A 126 -3.75 -5.18 0.22
N ILE A 127 -2.48 -5.27 -0.16
CA ILE A 127 -1.62 -6.44 0.04
C ILE A 127 -0.42 -5.97 0.85
N ASP A 128 -0.29 -6.51 2.05
CA ASP A 128 0.82 -6.22 2.94
C ASP A 128 1.70 -7.45 3.08
N TYR A 129 2.95 -7.30 2.67
CA TYR A 129 4.04 -8.19 3.05
C TYR A 129 4.87 -7.58 4.17
N SER A 130 5.82 -8.37 4.67
CA SER A 130 6.70 -7.94 5.75
C SER A 130 7.72 -6.88 5.30
N SER A 131 8.05 -6.83 4.01
CA SER A 131 9.03 -5.87 3.48
C SER A 131 8.43 -4.81 2.54
N CYS A 132 7.14 -4.91 2.18
CA CYS A 132 6.46 -3.91 1.36
C CYS A 132 4.93 -4.01 1.44
N TRP A 133 4.26 -2.92 1.08
CA TRP A 133 2.80 -2.76 1.10
C TRP A 133 2.36 -2.12 -0.21
N ALA A 134 1.27 -2.63 -0.77
CA ALA A 134 0.67 -2.14 -2.00
C ALA A 134 -0.82 -1.96 -1.78
N ARG A 135 -1.31 -0.73 -1.93
CA ARG A 135 -2.72 -0.41 -1.69
C ARG A 135 -3.26 0.51 -2.77
N TYR A 136 -4.48 0.23 -3.23
CA TYR A 136 -5.26 1.16 -4.00
C TYR A 136 -6.66 1.34 -3.40
N GLU A 137 -7.25 2.52 -3.62
CA GLU A 137 -8.59 2.90 -3.18
C GLU A 137 -9.21 3.88 -4.19
N ILE A 138 -10.54 3.97 -4.24
CA ILE A 138 -11.24 5.03 -5.01
C ILE A 138 -11.42 6.35 -4.26
N TYR A 139 -10.91 6.43 -3.03
CA TYR A 139 -10.90 7.64 -2.20
C TYR A 139 -9.47 7.97 -1.76
N PRO A 140 -9.15 9.25 -1.47
CA PRO A 140 -7.86 9.61 -0.89
C PRO A 140 -7.70 8.98 0.50
N PHE A 141 -6.63 8.20 0.71
CA PHE A 141 -6.35 7.52 1.99
C PHE A 141 -4.93 7.80 2.52
N TYR A 142 -4.11 8.53 1.76
CA TYR A 142 -2.81 9.01 2.20
C TYR A 142 -2.84 10.53 2.25
N PHE A 143 -2.16 11.11 3.25
CA PHE A 143 -2.13 12.55 3.44
C PHE A 143 -1.64 13.28 2.16
N PRO A 144 -2.37 14.29 1.65
CA PRO A 144 -1.87 15.15 0.60
C PRO A 144 -0.70 15.96 1.18
N LEU A 145 0.49 15.78 0.60
CA LEU A 145 1.64 16.61 0.94
C LEU A 145 1.71 17.72 -0.09
N ALA A 146 1.35 18.94 0.33
CA ALA A 146 1.65 20.14 -0.43
C ALA A 146 3.12 20.10 -0.85
N ALA A 147 3.38 20.37 -2.12
CA ALA A 147 4.74 20.43 -2.65
C ALA A 147 5.59 21.39 -1.82
N ALA A 148 6.71 20.90 -1.31
CA ALA A 148 7.87 21.68 -0.85
C ALA A 148 7.63 22.87 0.11
N GLY A 149 6.56 22.86 0.91
CA GLY A 149 6.35 23.81 1.99
C GLY A 149 6.09 23.05 3.29
N ARG A 150 6.66 23.52 4.41
CA ARG A 150 6.36 22.97 5.76
C ARG A 150 4.84 22.85 5.89
N ALA A 151 4.33 21.61 5.91
CA ALA A 151 2.92 21.35 6.08
C ALA A 151 2.50 21.87 7.47
N THR A 152 1.80 22.99 7.49
CA THR A 152 0.99 23.36 8.66
C THR A 152 -0.19 22.39 8.65
N ILE A 153 -0.16 21.42 9.56
CA ILE A 153 -1.20 20.39 9.67
C ILE A 153 -2.47 21.07 10.18
N ASP A 154 -3.31 21.57 9.27
CA ASP A 154 -4.67 21.97 9.60
C ASP A 154 -5.59 20.75 9.43
N MET A 155 -5.79 20.03 10.53
CA MET A 155 -6.62 18.83 10.57
C MET A 155 -8.12 19.12 10.34
N THR A 156 -8.54 20.39 10.33
CA THR A 156 -9.95 20.75 10.15
C THR A 156 -10.48 20.54 8.73
N LYS A 157 -9.60 20.32 7.74
CA LYS A 157 -9.99 20.05 6.34
C LYS A 157 -10.37 18.61 6.02
N TYR A 158 -10.19 17.66 6.95
CA TYR A 158 -10.49 16.24 6.72
C TYR A 158 -11.79 15.81 7.40
N THR A 159 -12.83 16.62 7.24
CA THR A 159 -14.17 16.23 7.67
C THR A 159 -14.61 14.98 6.91
N LYS A 160 -14.83 13.93 7.71
CA LYS A 160 -15.36 12.61 7.36
C LYS A 160 -16.45 12.73 6.29
N VAL A 161 -16.23 12.17 5.10
CA VAL A 161 -17.31 11.92 4.15
C VAL A 161 -18.14 10.79 4.75
N THR A 162 -19.24 11.15 5.42
CA THR A 162 -20.26 10.19 5.83
C THR A 162 -21.01 9.78 4.57
N VAL A 163 -20.80 8.57 4.10
CA VAL A 163 -21.63 7.97 3.05
C VAL A 163 -22.91 7.48 3.72
N HIS A 164 -24.05 8.00 3.26
CA HIS A 164 -25.39 7.51 3.62
C HIS A 164 -25.73 6.24 2.84
#